data_AF-A0A7R9MK89-F1
#
_entry.id   AF-A0A7R9MK89-F1
#
_cell.length_a   1.000
_cell.length_b   1.000
_cell.length_c   1.000
_cell.angle_alpha   90.00
_cell.angle_beta   90.00
_cell.angle_gamma   90.00
#
_symmetry.space_group_name_H-M   'P 1'
#
loop_
_entity.id
_entity.type
_entity.pdbx_description
1 polymer ?
#
loop_
_entity_poly.entity_id
_entity_poly.type
_entity_poly.pdbx_seq_one_letter_code
_entity_poly.pdbx_strand_id
1 'polypeptide(L)'
;MRDKAFDICRTFLSGQWDNISSDDLIINKISIGLSNQLYICSLPDNHKPIGDEPRDALLRLYGQTIDGDDYKVTDSLITMLLSERRLG
;
A
#
# COMPACT_ATOMS: atom_id res chain seq x y z
N MET A 1 11.66 7.30 2.95
CA MET A 1 10.44 6.49 3.19
C MET A 1 9.51 6.59 2.00
N ARG A 2 9.28 7.81 1.49
CA ARG A 2 8.55 8.07 0.25
C ARG A 2 9.07 7.27 -0.94
N ASP A 3 10.38 7.29 -1.20
CA ASP A 3 10.97 6.59 -2.36
C ASP A 3 10.76 5.07 -2.28
N LYS A 4 10.89 4.48 -1.09
CA LYS A 4 10.62 3.04 -0.89
C LYS A 4 9.15 2.69 -1.12
N ALA A 5 8.23 3.53 -0.65
CA ALA A 5 6.80 3.32 -0.88
C ALA A 5 6.46 3.47 -2.37
N PHE A 6 7.08 4.45 -3.04
CA PHE A 6 6.97 4.65 -4.48
C PHE A 6 7.50 3.44 -5.27
N ASP A 7 8.71 2.95 -4.96
CA ASP A 7 9.30 1.77 -5.63
C ASP A 7 8.41 0.53 -5.48
N ILE A 8 7.84 0.31 -4.29
CA ILE A 8 6.88 -0.78 -4.05
C ILE A 8 5.62 -0.57 -4.92
N CYS A 9 4.95 0.58 -4.81
CA CYS A 9 3.74 0.86 -5.58
C CYS A 9 3.98 0.71 -7.09
N ARG A 10 5.09 1.24 -7.60
CA ARG A 10 5.50 1.12 -8.99
C ARG A 10 5.68 -0.34 -9.43
N THR A 11 6.42 -1.12 -8.64
CA THR A 11 6.71 -2.54 -8.96
C THR A 11 5.47 -3.41 -8.99
N PHE A 12 4.45 -3.11 -8.17
CA PHE A 12 3.25 -3.96 -8.03
C PHE A 12 2.03 -3.46 -8.82
N LEU A 13 1.86 -2.15 -9.02
CA LEU A 13 0.68 -1.58 -9.66
C LEU A 13 0.88 -1.32 -11.15
N SER A 14 2.12 -1.08 -11.60
CA SER A 14 2.48 -0.81 -12.99
C SER A 14 1.63 0.30 -13.64
N GLY A 15 1.73 0.48 -14.96
CA GLY A 15 0.84 1.39 -15.70
C GLY A 15 1.16 2.86 -15.42
N GLN A 16 0.16 3.66 -15.05
CA GLN A 16 0.38 5.07 -14.75
C GLN A 16 1.37 5.29 -13.60
N TRP A 17 1.50 4.32 -12.68
CA TRP A 17 2.47 4.37 -11.59
C TRP A 17 3.94 4.32 -12.05
N ASP A 18 4.22 3.83 -13.27
CA ASP A 18 5.55 3.89 -13.88
C ASP A 18 5.89 5.26 -14.46
N ASN A 19 4.88 6.07 -14.76
CA ASN A 19 5.01 7.35 -15.45
C ASN A 19 5.00 8.56 -14.49
N ILE A 20 4.70 8.37 -13.21
CA ILE A 20 4.74 9.44 -12.21
C ILE A 20 6.12 9.55 -11.56
N SER A 21 6.48 10.73 -11.08
CA SER A 21 7.66 10.92 -10.22
C SER A 21 7.34 10.58 -8.76
N SER A 22 8.35 10.20 -7.98
CA SER A 22 8.19 10.00 -6.52
C SER A 22 7.73 11.27 -5.81
N ASP A 23 8.05 12.45 -6.35
CA ASP A 23 7.62 13.76 -5.85
C ASP A 23 6.16 14.10 -6.13
N ASP A 24 5.55 13.49 -7.15
CA ASP A 24 4.15 13.69 -7.51
C ASP A 24 3.23 12.68 -6.81
N LEU A 25 3.80 11.61 -6.26
CA LEU A 25 3.05 10.59 -5.54
C LEU A 25 2.50 11.16 -4.22
N ILE A 26 1.18 11.12 -4.05
CA ILE A 26 0.54 11.53 -2.80
C ILE A 26 0.65 10.37 -1.81
N ILE A 27 1.31 10.58 -0.67
CA ILE A 27 1.43 9.58 0.41
C ILE A 27 0.86 10.14 1.71
N ASN A 28 -0.23 9.55 2.18
CA ASN A 28 -0.86 9.89 3.45
C ASN A 28 -0.64 8.78 4.47
N LYS A 29 0.08 9.07 5.55
CA LYS A 29 0.24 8.12 6.66
C LYS A 29 -1.06 8.01 7.46
N ILE A 30 -1.59 6.81 7.55
CA ILE A 30 -2.66 6.48 8.48
C ILE A 30 -2.04 5.93 9.77
N SER A 31 -2.34 6.55 10.89
CA SER A 31 -1.97 6.04 12.21
C SER A 31 -3.18 5.32 12.82
N ILE A 32 -3.40 4.06 12.45
CA ILE A 32 -4.39 3.17 13.07
C ILE A 32 -3.64 2.11 13.89
N GLY A 33 -3.73 2.23 15.22
CA GLY A 33 -3.09 1.30 16.15
C GLY A 33 -1.59 1.54 16.36
N LEU A 34 -1.00 0.76 17.26
CA LEU A 34 0.40 0.91 17.69
C LEU A 34 1.40 0.15 16.81
N SER A 35 0.93 -0.86 16.05
CA SER A 35 1.81 -1.87 15.42
C SER A 35 1.84 -1.86 13.90
N ASN A 36 0.85 -1.22 13.24
CA ASN A 36 0.78 -1.17 11.78
C ASN A 36 1.08 0.24 11.28
N GLN A 37 2.08 0.38 10.41
CA GLN A 37 2.26 1.62 9.68
C GLN A 37 1.53 1.50 8.35
N LEU A 38 0.39 2.18 8.25
CA LEU A 38 -0.44 2.20 7.05
C LEU A 38 -0.19 3.50 6.28
N TYR A 39 -0.10 3.39 4.97
CA TYR A 39 0.09 4.52 4.06
C TYR A 39 -0.91 4.38 2.92
N ILE A 40 -1.67 5.43 2.63
CA ILE A 40 -2.41 5.54 1.36
C ILE A 40 -1.48 6.21 0.37
N CYS A 41 -1.19 5.52 -0.72
CA CYS A 41 -0.51 6.04 -1.88
C CYS A 41 -1.56 6.32 -2.96
N SER A 42 -1.56 7.51 -3.56
CA SER A 42 -2.56 7.91 -4.56
C SER A 42 -1.92 8.60 -5.75
N LEU A 43 -2.43 8.33 -6.95
CA LEU A 43 -2.10 9.10 -8.15
C LEU A 43 -2.66 10.52 -8.06
N PRO A 44 -1.89 11.55 -8.42
CA PRO A 44 -2.37 12.92 -8.47
C PRO A 44 -3.47 13.08 -9.53
N ASP A 45 -4.38 14.05 -9.36
CA ASP A 45 -5.51 14.28 -10.28
C ASP A 45 -5.09 14.46 -11.76
N ASN A 46 -3.86 14.91 -11.99
CA ASN A 46 -3.29 15.11 -13.33
C ASN A 46 -2.87 13.80 -14.01
N HIS A 47 -2.74 12.70 -13.27
CA HIS A 47 -2.27 11.40 -13.77
C HIS A 47 -3.41 10.38 -13.62
N LYS A 48 -4.21 10.23 -14.67
CA LYS A 48 -5.30 9.24 -14.71
C LYS A 48 -4.75 7.84 -14.99
N PRO A 49 -5.34 6.79 -14.39
CA PRO A 49 -5.07 5.41 -14.80
C PRO A 49 -5.24 5.24 -16.30
N ILE A 50 -4.30 4.55 -16.94
CA ILE A 50 -4.28 4.26 -18.37
C ILE A 50 -4.94 2.91 -18.65
N GLY A 51 -4.88 1.96 -17.71
CA GLY A 51 -5.50 0.64 -17.80
C GLY A 51 -6.32 0.29 -16.56
N ASP A 52 -6.19 -0.96 -16.11
CA ASP A 52 -6.90 -1.50 -14.94
C ASP A 52 -6.21 -1.19 -13.61
N GLU A 53 -5.14 -0.37 -13.60
CA GLU A 53 -4.46 -0.02 -12.37
C GLU A 53 -5.34 0.85 -11.45
N PRO A 54 -5.30 0.62 -10.13
CA PRO A 54 -6.06 1.43 -9.20
C PRO A 54 -5.43 2.83 -9.07
N ARG A 55 -6.29 3.81 -8.83
CA ARG A 55 -5.86 5.19 -8.53
C ARG A 55 -5.26 5.33 -7.14
N ASP A 56 -5.76 4.55 -6.20
CA ASP A 56 -5.39 4.58 -4.79
C ASP A 56 -4.94 3.18 -4.34
N ALA A 57 -3.88 3.12 -3.55
CA ALA A 57 -3.31 1.89 -3.03
C ALA A 57 -3.01 2.01 -1.54
N LEU A 58 -3.41 1.01 -0.76
CA LEU A 58 -3.10 0.93 0.67
C LEU A 58 -1.82 0.12 0.88
N LEU A 59 -0.76 0.80 1.28
CA LEU A 59 0.51 0.18 1.65
C LEU A 59 0.55 -0.07 3.16
N ARG A 60 0.57 -1.34 3.57
CA ARG A 60 0.75 -1.77 4.96
C ARG A 60 2.18 -2.21 5.19
N LEU A 61 2.94 -1.44 5.97
CA LEU A 61 4.29 -1.79 6.40
C LEU A 61 4.23 -2.41 7.80
N TYR A 62 4.70 -3.66 7.89
CA TYR A 62 4.89 -4.35 9.16
C TYR A 62 6.29 -4.01 9.68
N GLY A 63 6.35 -3.18 10.72
CA GLY A 63 7.60 -2.88 11.41
C GLY A 63 8.16 -4.14 12.05
N GLN A 64 9.45 -4.40 11.87
CA GLN A 64 10.12 -5.50 12.55
C GLN A 64 10.29 -5.12 14.03
N THR A 65 9.33 -5.53 14.86
CA THR A 65 9.48 -5.62 16.32
C THR A 65 8.54 -6.70 16.84
N ILE A 66 8.72 -7.94 16.38
CA ILE A 66 8.24 -9.10 17.15
C ILE A 66 9.28 -10.19 17.00
N ASP A 67 10.10 -10.31 18.04
CA ASP A 67 11.08 -11.35 18.29
C ASP A 67 10.38 -12.68 18.66
N GLY A 68 9.44 -13.13 17.82
CA GLY A 68 8.55 -14.23 18.17
C GLY A 68 7.84 -14.81 16.96
N ASP A 69 8.15 -16.06 16.67
CA ASP A 69 7.87 -16.87 15.49
C ASP A 69 6.37 -17.15 15.18
N ASP A 70 5.41 -16.42 15.77
CA ASP A 70 4.01 -16.88 15.84
C ASP A 70 2.98 -16.07 15.00
N TYR A 71 3.31 -14.87 14.54
CA TYR A 71 2.28 -13.96 13.96
C TYR A 71 2.32 -13.77 12.45
N LYS A 72 3.30 -14.35 11.75
CA LYS A 72 3.43 -14.22 10.27
C LYS A 72 2.35 -14.96 9.48
N VAL A 73 1.74 -15.98 10.07
CA VAL A 73 0.75 -16.82 9.38
C VAL A 73 -0.67 -16.27 9.50
N THR A 74 -0.98 -15.54 10.58
CA THR A 74 -2.36 -15.14 10.90
C THR A 74 -2.84 -13.89 10.16
N ASP A 75 -1.96 -12.93 9.85
CA ASP A 75 -2.36 -11.65 9.21
C ASP A 75 -2.61 -11.78 7.69
N SER A 76 -1.95 -12.75 7.02
CA SER A 76 -2.15 -13.03 5.58
C SER A 76 -3.51 -13.67 5.30
N LEU A 77 -4.06 -14.43 6.25
CA LEU A 77 -5.37 -15.06 6.13
C LEU A 77 -6.52 -14.06 6.35
N ILE A 78 -6.32 -13.06 7.23
CA ILE A 78 -7.34 -12.05 7.54
C ILE A 78 -7.54 -11.08 6.36
N THR A 79 -6.46 -10.76 5.63
CA THR A 79 -6.53 -9.85 4.48
C THR A 79 -7.26 -10.47 3.29
N MET A 80 -7.10 -11.78 3.04
CA MET A 80 -7.82 -12.50 1.99
C MET A 80 -9.33 -12.61 2.30
N LEU A 81 -9.69 -12.89 3.55
CA LEU A 81 -11.08 -13.03 3.98
C LEU A 81 -11.89 -11.72 3.91
N LEU A 82 -11.24 -10.58 4.14
CA LEU A 82 -11.90 -9.26 4.05
C LEU A 82 -12.20 -8.86 2.60
N SER A 83 -11.30 -9.22 1.66
CA SER A 83 -11.52 -9.03 0.22
C SER A 83 -12.66 -9.91 -0.31
N GLU A 84 -12.78 -11.17 0.15
CA GLU A 84 -13.87 -12.06 -0.27
C GLU A 84 -15.26 -11.59 0.20
N ARG A 85 -15.35 -10.83 1.30
CA ARG A 85 -16.62 -10.38 1.88
C ARG A 85 -17.05 -8.97 1.49
N ARG A 86 -16.35 -8.30 0.56
CA ARG A 86 -16.66 -6.93 0.12
C ARG A 86 -16.79 -5.94 1.29
N LEU A 87 -15.89 -6.05 2.27
CA LEU A 87 -15.78 -5.12 3.39
C LEU A 87 -14.55 -4.19 3.26
N GLY A 88 -13.96 -4.12 2.07
CA GLY A 88 -12.93 -3.16 1.68
C GLY A 88 -13.37 -2.40 0.45
#